data_AF-A0A4Q3KPN9-F1
#
_entry.id   AF-A0A4Q3KPN9-F1
#
_cell.length_a   1.000
_cell.length_b   1.000
_cell.length_c   1.000
_cell.angle_alpha   90.00
_cell.angle_beta   90.00
_cell.angle_gamma   90.00
#
_symmetry.space_group_name_H-M   'P 1'
#
loop_
_entity.id
_entity.type
_entity.pdbx_description
1 polymer ?
#
loop_
_entity_poly.entity_id
_entity_poly.type
_entity_poly.pdbx_seq_one_letter_code
_entity_poly.pdbx_strand_id
1 'polypeptide(L)'
;MIPVDDPHGHENRDATCCWACWEAAGTRSMFFLVCGECGNKRCPKAADHDWDCTRSNDVGQDGSAYQHGSGAATSRRLTSAWSNDILRGNGSEEERHDRRDQQD
;
A
#
# COMPACT_ATOMS: atom_id res chain seq x y z
N MET A 1 -33.93 -9.13 16.10
CA MET A 1 -33.44 -9.95 14.97
C MET A 1 -33.23 -9.01 13.80
N ILE A 2 -31.98 -8.73 13.45
CA ILE A 2 -31.63 -7.93 12.26
C ILE A 2 -31.70 -8.91 11.08
N PRO A 3 -32.49 -8.66 10.02
CA PRO A 3 -32.49 -9.53 8.85
C PRO A 3 -31.12 -9.42 8.15
N VAL A 4 -30.44 -10.56 8.04
CA VAL A 4 -29.18 -10.76 7.32
C VAL A 4 -29.47 -11.36 5.95
N ASP A 5 -30.31 -10.69 5.18
CA ASP A 5 -30.63 -11.09 3.81
C ASP A 5 -30.46 -9.88 2.89
N ASP A 6 -29.25 -9.69 2.38
CA ASP A 6 -29.08 -9.15 1.03
C ASP A 6 -28.11 -10.08 0.26
N PRO A 7 -28.65 -11.08 -0.46
CA PRO A 7 -27.83 -12.10 -1.09
C PRO A 7 -27.18 -11.66 -2.41
N HIS A 8 -27.61 -10.57 -3.07
CA HIS A 8 -27.01 -10.14 -4.34
C HIS A 8 -27.27 -8.66 -4.67
N GLY A 9 -26.18 -7.88 -4.73
CA GLY A 9 -26.10 -6.74 -5.63
C GLY A 9 -26.24 -5.36 -4.98
N HIS A 10 -25.26 -4.97 -4.16
CA HIS A 10 -25.07 -3.58 -3.79
C HIS A 10 -24.68 -2.74 -5.03
N GLU A 11 -25.67 -2.22 -5.75
CA GLU A 11 -25.48 -1.03 -6.57
C GLU A 11 -25.48 0.18 -5.65
N ASN A 12 -24.45 0.28 -4.80
CA ASN A 12 -24.28 1.42 -3.93
C ASN A 12 -23.05 2.19 -4.39
N ARG A 13 -23.28 3.10 -5.35
CA ARG A 13 -22.31 4.08 -5.86
C ARG A 13 -22.00 5.17 -4.82
N ASP A 14 -21.88 4.78 -3.56
CA ASP A 14 -21.48 5.66 -2.49
C ASP A 14 -20.01 6.03 -2.68
N ALA A 15 -19.65 7.24 -2.22
CA ALA A 15 -18.30 7.78 -2.30
C ALA A 15 -17.21 6.90 -1.63
N THR A 16 -17.59 5.84 -0.92
CA THR A 16 -16.71 4.93 -0.19
C THR A 16 -16.83 3.46 -0.61
N CYS A 17 -17.52 3.13 -1.71
CA CYS A 17 -17.82 1.74 -2.07
C CYS A 17 -16.63 0.95 -2.65
N CYS A 18 -15.75 1.60 -3.40
CA CYS A 18 -14.51 1.05 -3.97
C CYS A 18 -13.40 2.11 -3.95
N TRP A 19 -12.15 1.72 -4.20
CA TRP A 19 -11.03 2.67 -4.29
C TRP A 19 -11.25 3.74 -5.35
N ALA A 20 -11.75 3.37 -6.53
CA ALA A 20 -12.01 4.33 -7.62
C ALA A 20 -13.00 5.43 -7.20
N CYS A 21 -14.10 5.07 -6.52
CA CYS A 21 -15.05 6.04 -5.98
C CYS A 21 -14.44 6.88 -4.84
N TRP A 22 -13.60 6.27 -4.01
CA TRP A 22 -12.91 6.98 -2.93
C TRP A 22 -11.94 8.05 -3.44
N GLU A 23 -11.15 7.70 -4.45
CA GLU A 23 -10.24 8.62 -5.13
C GLU A 23 -10.99 9.73 -5.87
N ALA A 24 -12.08 9.39 -6.56
CA ALA A 24 -12.94 10.36 -7.22
C ALA A 24 -13.54 11.37 -6.22
N ALA A 25 -13.83 10.93 -4.99
CA ALA A 25 -14.28 11.78 -3.89
C ALA A 25 -13.15 12.59 -3.22
N GLY A 26 -11.90 12.45 -3.66
CA GLY A 26 -10.74 13.20 -3.13
C GLY A 26 -10.41 12.88 -1.67
N THR A 27 -10.88 11.75 -1.15
CA THR A 27 -10.71 11.43 0.26
C THR A 27 -9.53 10.48 0.44
N ARG A 28 -8.62 10.87 1.33
CA ARG A 28 -7.45 10.07 1.73
C ARG A 28 -7.77 9.29 3.00
N SER A 29 -7.33 8.04 3.08
CA SER A 29 -7.60 7.18 4.23
C SER A 29 -6.38 6.38 4.66
N MET A 30 -6.34 6.06 5.95
CA MET A 30 -5.38 5.13 6.53
C MET A 30 -5.94 3.69 6.60
N PHE A 31 -7.20 3.50 6.25
CA PHE A 31 -7.88 2.21 6.31
C PHE A 31 -7.80 1.46 4.98
N PHE A 32 -7.93 0.14 5.08
CA PHE A 32 -8.12 -0.71 3.90
C PHE A 32 -9.58 -0.66 3.48
N LEU A 33 -9.82 -0.40 2.20
CA LEU A 33 -11.12 -0.66 1.59
C LEU A 33 -11.21 -2.15 1.23
N VAL A 34 -12.34 -2.77 1.55
CA VAL A 34 -12.63 -4.19 1.29
C VAL A 34 -13.76 -4.33 0.29
N CYS A 35 -13.79 -5.43 -0.45
CA CYS A 35 -14.89 -5.72 -1.37
C CYS A 35 -16.20 -5.87 -0.58
N GLY A 36 -17.23 -5.11 -0.94
CA GLY A 36 -18.56 -5.20 -0.31
C GLY A 36 -19.22 -6.58 -0.46
N GLU A 37 -18.85 -7.35 -1.49
CA GLU A 37 -19.42 -8.69 -1.74
C GLU A 37 -18.70 -9.81 -0.97
N CYS A 38 -17.36 -9.78 -0.85
CA CYS A 38 -16.59 -10.89 -0.25
C CYS A 38 -15.71 -10.52 0.94
N GLY A 39 -15.61 -9.25 1.31
CA GLY A 39 -14.81 -8.78 2.44
C GLY A 39 -13.29 -8.81 2.23
N ASN A 40 -12.79 -9.27 1.09
CA ASN A 40 -11.35 -9.34 0.83
C ASN A 40 -10.80 -8.00 0.30
N LYS A 41 -9.71 -7.52 0.92
CA LYS A 41 -9.05 -6.26 0.55
C LYS A 41 -8.29 -6.31 -0.78
N ARG A 42 -7.89 -7.50 -1.25
CA ARG A 42 -7.17 -7.66 -2.53
C ARG A 42 -8.07 -8.02 -3.70
N CYS A 43 -9.38 -8.16 -3.47
CA CYS A 43 -10.33 -8.45 -4.52
C CYS A 43 -10.39 -7.27 -5.53
N PRO A 44 -10.35 -7.51 -6.85
CA PRO A 44 -10.44 -6.46 -7.86
C PRO A 44 -11.69 -5.59 -7.74
N LYS A 45 -12.82 -6.20 -7.36
CA LYS A 45 -14.06 -5.47 -7.05
C LYS A 45 -13.95 -4.41 -5.93
N ALA A 46 -12.95 -4.54 -5.04
CA ALA A 46 -12.65 -3.50 -4.06
C ALA A 46 -11.91 -2.30 -4.68
N ALA A 47 -11.14 -2.54 -5.75
CA ALA A 47 -10.48 -1.46 -6.49
C ALA A 47 -11.50 -0.67 -7.32
N ASP A 48 -12.36 -1.38 -8.05
CA ASP A 48 -13.42 -0.82 -8.88
C ASP A 48 -14.68 -1.70 -8.75
N HIS A 49 -15.83 -1.11 -8.40
CA HIS A 49 -17.04 -1.88 -8.16
C HIS A 49 -17.61 -2.50 -9.43
N ASP A 50 -17.20 -2.00 -10.61
CA ASP A 50 -17.56 -2.57 -11.91
C ASP A 50 -16.80 -3.86 -12.23
N TRP A 51 -15.74 -4.18 -11.48
CA TRP A 51 -14.96 -5.41 -11.67
C TRP A 51 -15.57 -6.62 -10.96
N ASP A 52 -15.24 -7.80 -11.49
CA ASP A 52 -15.73 -9.07 -10.96
C ASP A 52 -15.14 -9.38 -9.58
N CYS A 53 -15.96 -9.98 -8.72
CA CYS A 53 -15.52 -10.47 -7.42
C CYS A 53 -14.78 -11.80 -7.59
N THR A 54 -13.47 -11.80 -7.35
CA THR A 54 -12.67 -13.04 -7.38
C THR A 54 -12.79 -13.88 -6.11
N ARG A 55 -13.44 -13.34 -5.06
CA ARG A 55 -13.54 -13.95 -3.72
C ARG A 55 -12.18 -14.35 -3.11
N SER A 56 -11.07 -13.73 -3.56
CA SER A 56 -9.72 -14.02 -3.08
C SER A 56 -9.06 -12.81 -2.41
N ASN A 57 -8.12 -13.09 -1.51
CA ASN A 57 -7.22 -12.13 -0.88
C ASN A 57 -5.74 -12.37 -1.26
N ASP A 58 -5.48 -13.19 -2.28
CA ASP A 58 -4.14 -13.57 -2.72
C ASP A 58 -3.36 -12.38 -3.26
N VAL A 59 -2.02 -12.43 -3.16
CA VAL A 59 -1.15 -11.42 -3.78
C VAL A 59 -1.18 -11.52 -5.30
N GLY A 60 -0.98 -10.41 -6.00
CA GLY A 60 -0.80 -10.41 -7.45
C GLY A 60 -2.06 -10.62 -8.28
N GLN A 61 -3.25 -10.50 -7.67
CA GLN A 61 -4.52 -10.50 -8.41
C GLN A 61 -4.55 -9.30 -9.37
N ASP A 62 -4.82 -9.55 -10.66
CA ASP A 62 -4.95 -8.50 -11.66
C ASP A 62 -6.14 -7.60 -11.35
N GLY A 63 -5.95 -6.28 -11.45
CA GLY A 63 -6.98 -5.31 -11.05
C GLY A 63 -7.12 -5.17 -9.52
N SER A 64 -6.25 -5.77 -8.72
CA SER A 64 -6.21 -5.43 -7.30
C SER A 64 -5.58 -4.06 -7.10
N ALA A 65 -6.13 -3.23 -6.20
CA ALA A 65 -5.42 -2.04 -5.69
C ALA A 65 -4.06 -2.39 -5.05
N TYR A 66 -3.85 -3.67 -4.72
CA TYR A 66 -2.60 -4.23 -4.19
C TYR A 66 -1.89 -5.17 -5.18
N GLN A 67 -2.12 -5.07 -6.49
CA GLN A 67 -1.54 -5.96 -7.50
C GLN A 67 -0.01 -6.04 -7.40
N HIS A 68 0.65 -4.92 -7.12
CA HIS A 68 2.11 -4.85 -6.94
C HIS A 68 2.55 -4.85 -5.46
N GLY A 69 1.65 -5.19 -4.54
CA GLY A 69 1.87 -5.10 -3.09
C GLY A 69 1.81 -3.67 -2.56
N SER A 70 1.65 -3.53 -1.23
CA SER A 70 1.54 -2.24 -0.53
C SER A 70 2.83 -1.40 -0.53
N GLY A 71 3.92 -1.91 -1.11
CA GLY A 71 5.23 -1.25 -1.19
C GLY A 71 5.63 -0.74 -2.59
N ALA A 72 4.88 -1.05 -3.65
CA ALA A 72 5.22 -0.62 -5.01
C ALA A 72 4.95 0.87 -5.26
N ALA A 73 3.89 1.43 -4.64
CA ALA A 73 3.60 2.85 -4.71
C ALA A 73 4.66 3.70 -3.96
N THR A 74 5.28 3.15 -2.91
CA THR A 74 6.35 3.78 -2.13
C THR A 74 7.73 3.62 -2.78
N SER A 75 7.97 2.56 -3.55
CA SER A 75 9.28 2.32 -4.17
C SER A 75 9.55 3.17 -5.41
N ARG A 76 8.54 3.78 -6.05
CA ARG A 76 8.76 4.79 -7.12
C ARG A 76 9.37 6.11 -6.63
N ARG A 77 9.47 6.34 -5.32
CA ARG A 77 10.07 7.57 -4.73
C ARG A 77 11.37 7.34 -3.95
N LEU A 78 11.82 6.09 -3.76
CA LEU A 78 13.01 5.81 -2.94
C LEU A 78 14.28 5.51 -3.76
N THR A 79 14.21 5.42 -5.09
CA THR A 79 15.38 5.07 -5.91
C THR A 79 16.34 6.22 -6.23
N SER A 80 16.08 7.46 -5.78
CA SER A 80 16.96 8.60 -6.13
C SER A 80 17.52 9.41 -4.96
N ALA A 81 17.12 9.14 -3.71
CA ALA A 81 17.56 9.96 -2.56
C ALA A 81 18.36 9.21 -1.48
N TRP A 82 18.39 7.86 -1.50
CA TRP A 82 19.02 7.05 -0.43
C TRP A 82 20.25 6.25 -0.86
N SER A 83 20.67 6.31 -2.13
CA SER A 83 21.79 5.49 -2.62
C SER A 83 23.14 6.21 -2.63
N ASN A 84 23.17 7.54 -2.67
CA ASN A 84 24.43 8.29 -2.87
C ASN A 84 25.10 8.80 -1.59
N ASP A 85 24.40 8.83 -0.45
CA ASP A 85 24.96 9.34 0.82
C ASP A 85 25.77 8.28 1.56
N ILE A 86 25.40 6.99 1.45
CA ILE A 86 26.09 5.88 2.12
C ILE A 86 27.48 5.58 1.49
N LEU A 87 27.68 5.92 0.22
CA LEU A 87 28.90 5.58 -0.53
C LEU A 87 29.98 6.68 -0.51
N ARG A 88 29.69 7.87 0.02
CA ARG A 88 30.68 8.96 0.16
C ARG A 88 31.08 9.09 1.63
N GLY A 89 32.11 8.33 1.99
CA GLY A 89 32.56 8.10 3.35
C GLY A 89 32.92 9.34 4.18
N ASN A 90 32.88 9.14 5.50
CA ASN A 90 33.52 9.99 6.48
C ASN A 90 34.45 9.14 7.36
N GLY A 91 35.74 9.13 7.01
CA GLY A 91 36.89 8.81 7.88
C GLY A 91 37.33 7.35 7.90
N SER A 92 38.56 7.07 7.46
CA SER A 92 39.24 5.80 7.67
C SER A 92 39.58 5.59 9.16
N GLU A 93 39.57 4.33 9.61
CA GLU A 93 39.81 3.92 11.00
C GLU A 93 41.18 4.34 11.55
N GLU A 94 42.14 4.56 10.65
CA GLU A 94 43.53 4.96 10.96
C GLU A 94 43.58 6.33 11.65
N GLU A 95 42.74 7.27 11.24
CA GLU A 95 42.64 8.63 11.82
C GLU A 95 41.97 8.66 13.22
N ARG A 96 41.40 7.52 13.64
CA ARG A 96 40.75 7.36 14.94
C ARG A 96 41.70 6.79 15.99
N HIS A 97 42.72 6.04 15.59
CA HIS A 97 43.70 5.46 16.52
C HIS A 97 44.70 6.51 17.00
N ASP A 98 45.20 7.35 16.09
CA ASP A 98 46.23 8.35 16.37
C ASP A 98 45.79 9.45 17.36
N ARG A 99 44.47 9.72 17.45
CA ARG A 99 43.89 10.64 18.44
C ARG A 99 43.75 10.05 19.85
N ARG A 100 43.85 8.73 19.98
CA ARG A 100 43.68 8.03 21.26
C ARG A 100 45.00 7.94 22.04
N ASP A 101 46.13 8.01 21.35
CA ASP A 101 47.48 7.91 21.95
C ASP A 101 48.06 9.28 22.38
N GLN A 102 47.44 10.40 22.03
CA GLN A 102 47.89 11.76 22.38
C GLN A 102 47.24 12.31 23.67
N GLN A 103 46.61 11.46 24.49
CA GLN A 103 45.87 11.87 25.69
C GLN A 103 46.44 11.33 27.02
N ASP A 104 47.72 10.95 27.06
CA ASP A 104 48.46 10.68 28.32
C ASP A 104 49.15 11.93 28.87
#